data_AF-A0A3C7VV31-F1
#
_entry.id   AF-A0A3C7VV31-F1
#
_cell.length_a   1.000
_cell.length_b   1.000
_cell.length_c   1.000
_cell.angle_alpha   90.00
_cell.angle_beta   90.00
_cell.angle_gamma   90.00
#
_symmetry.space_group_name_H-M   'P 1'
#
loop_
_entity.id
_entity.type
_entity.pdbx_description
1 polymer ?
#
loop_
_entity_poly.entity_id
_entity_poly.type
_entity_poly.pdbx_seq_one_letter_code
_entity_poly.pdbx_strand_id
1 'polypeptide(L)'
;MEPPFRPRRRFIAGAVCPRCAAMVRLVVDLDTDRRECVACGFSEARPEPPAAAEVPTRVTRASARRSETAAEVVNLIDPSRASSGGED
;
A
#
# COMPACT_ATOMS: atom_id res chain seq x y z
N MET A 1 -14.34 8.08 18.75
CA MET A 1 -13.15 7.25 19.06
C MET A 1 -11.98 7.86 18.31
N GLU A 2 -11.27 8.78 18.94
CA GLU A 2 -10.11 9.42 18.31
C GLU A 2 -8.92 8.44 18.36
N PRO A 3 -8.18 8.21 17.25
CA PRO A 3 -7.08 7.27 17.26
C PRO A 3 -5.98 7.77 18.22
N PRO A 4 -5.25 6.87 18.90
CA PRO A 4 -4.21 7.25 19.86
C PRO A 4 -3.14 8.10 19.20
N PHE A 5 -2.48 8.94 20.01
CA PHE A 5 -1.41 9.87 19.65
C PHE A 5 -0.50 9.30 18.55
N ARG A 6 -0.68 9.77 17.31
CA ARG A 6 0.21 9.40 16.20
C ARG A 6 1.41 10.34 16.26
N PRO A 7 2.64 9.83 16.49
CA PRO A 7 3.82 10.68 16.43
C PRO A 7 3.89 11.31 15.05
N ARG A 8 4.05 12.63 15.02
CA ARG A 8 4.14 13.41 13.78
C ARG A 8 5.44 13.16 13.02
N ARG A 9 6.42 12.53 13.69
CA ARG A 9 7.68 12.07 13.10
C ARG A 9 7.65 10.56 12.88
N ARG A 10 7.91 10.11 11.66
CA ARG A 10 7.92 8.69 11.27
C ARG A 10 9.31 8.25 10.83
N PHE A 11 9.76 7.12 11.35
CA PHE A 11 11.05 6.53 10.99
C PHE A 11 11.05 5.92 9.57
N ILE A 12 12.18 6.00 8.84
CA ILE A 12 12.35 5.40 7.50
C ILE A 12 13.31 4.20 7.57
N ALA A 13 12.76 2.98 7.57
CA ALA A 13 13.55 1.75 7.56
C ALA A 13 14.35 1.58 6.26
N GLY A 14 15.59 1.09 6.37
CA GLY A 14 16.48 0.82 5.23
C GLY A 14 17.05 2.07 4.54
N ALA A 15 16.67 3.28 4.96
CA ALA A 15 17.21 4.50 4.39
C ALA A 15 18.61 4.81 4.93
N VAL A 16 19.50 5.24 4.02
CA VAL A 16 20.84 5.72 4.33
C VAL A 16 20.84 7.24 4.19
N CYS A 17 21.39 7.95 5.18
CA CYS A 17 21.52 9.40 5.13
C CYS A 17 22.44 9.81 3.96
N PRO A 18 21.99 10.66 3.02
CA PRO A 18 22.82 11.08 1.89
C PRO A 18 24.01 11.96 2.31
N ARG A 19 23.94 12.59 3.49
CA ARG A 19 25.00 13.48 3.99
C ARG A 19 26.09 12.76 4.80
N CYS A 20 25.73 11.78 5.63
CA CYS A 20 26.66 11.19 6.60
C CYS A 20 26.73 9.66 6.54
N ALA A 21 26.07 9.03 5.56
CA ALA A 21 26.03 7.58 5.35
C ALA A 21 25.50 6.74 6.53
N ALA A 22 24.97 7.36 7.59
CA ALA A 22 24.35 6.64 8.69
C ALA A 22 23.10 5.91 8.19
N MET A 23 23.05 4.60 8.46
CA MET A 23 21.89 3.76 8.15
C MET A 23 20.83 3.93 9.23
N VAL A 24 19.55 3.84 8.88
CA VAL A 24 18.44 3.76 9.86
C VAL A 24 18.37 5.00 10.75
N ARG A 25 18.61 6.18 10.18
CA ARG A 25 18.64 7.44 10.95
C ARG A 25 17.87 8.60 10.35
N LEU A 26 17.11 8.34 9.29
CA LEU A 26 16.19 9.30 8.68
C LEU A 26 14.78 9.17 9.26
N VAL A 27 14.15 10.30 9.53
CA VAL A 27 12.74 10.43 9.91
C VAL A 27 12.02 11.38 8.95
N VAL A 28 10.71 11.26 8.84
CA VAL A 28 9.85 12.19 8.11
C VAL A 28 9.02 12.96 9.10
N ASP A 29 9.07 14.28 9.03
CA ASP A 29 8.12 15.16 9.71
C ASP A 29 6.88 15.33 8.83
N LEU A 30 5.72 14.89 9.31
CA LEU A 30 4.46 14.91 8.56
C LEU A 30 3.85 16.31 8.43
N ASP A 31 4.22 17.24 9.31
CA ASP A 31 3.68 18.61 9.25
C ASP A 31 4.37 19.41 8.14
N THR A 32 5.66 19.16 7.91
CA THR A 32 6.46 19.88 6.91
C THR A 32 6.77 19.05 5.66
N ASP A 33 6.41 17.75 5.66
CA ASP A 33 6.81 16.74 4.67
C ASP A 33 8.33 16.75 4.37
N ARG A 34 9.14 16.91 5.42
CA ARG A 34 10.60 16.95 5.32
C ARG A 34 11.23 15.69 5.87
N ARG A 35 12.33 15.25 5.25
CA ARG A 35 13.16 14.15 5.71
C ARG A 35 14.32 14.70 6.53
N GLU A 36 14.48 14.24 7.75
CA GLU A 36 15.51 14.70 8.69
C GLU A 36 16.41 13.55 9.17
N CYS A 37 17.73 13.75 9.20
CA CYS A 37 18.66 12.79 9.78
C CYS A 37 18.96 13.14 11.23
N VAL A 38 18.63 12.25 12.16
CA VAL A 38 18.84 12.49 13.61
C VAL A 38 20.29 12.27 14.08
N ALA A 39 21.19 11.78 13.20
CA ALA A 39 22.62 11.66 13.53
C ALA A 39 23.42 12.92 13.21
N CYS A 40 23.14 13.60 12.09
CA CYS A 40 23.90 14.76 11.69
C CYS A 40 23.08 16.05 11.62
N GLY A 41 21.74 15.99 11.56
CA GLY A 41 20.88 17.16 11.35
C GLY A 41 20.66 17.52 9.88
N PHE A 42 20.79 16.57 8.96
CA PHE A 42 20.42 16.80 7.55
C PHE A 42 18.91 16.99 7.46
N SER A 43 18.44 17.92 6.62
CA SER A 43 17.01 18.17 6.39
C SER A 43 16.75 18.52 4.94
N GLU A 44 15.88 17.77 4.26
CA GLU A 44 15.49 18.00 2.87
C GLU A 44 13.97 17.90 2.69
N ALA A 45 13.44 18.53 1.64
CA ALA A 45 12.07 18.28 1.23
C ALA A 45 11.95 16.84 0.69
N ARG A 46 10.83 16.17 0.95
CA ARG A 46 10.56 14.88 0.33
C ARG A 46 10.45 15.07 -1.20
N PRO A 47 11.06 14.18 -2.02
CA PRO A 47 10.88 14.21 -3.46
C PRO A 47 9.40 14.09 -3.82
N GLU A 48 8.96 14.87 -4.81
CA GLU A 48 7.61 14.74 -5.34
C GLU A 48 7.42 13.33 -5.91
N PRO A 49 6.26 12.71 -5.64
CA PRO A 49 5.92 11.46 -6.30
C PRO A 49 5.82 11.71 -7.81
N PRO A 50 6.22 10.74 -8.65
CA PRO A 50 5.96 10.83 -10.08
C PRO A 50 4.46 10.99 -10.33
N ALA A 51 4.09 11.55 -11.49
CA ALA A 51 2.71 11.64 -11.92
C ALA A 51 2.01 10.28 -11.73
N ALA A 52 0.83 10.30 -11.13
CA ALA A 52 0.06 9.11 -10.80
C ALA A 52 -0.48 8.44 -12.07
N ALA A 53 0.38 7.66 -12.73
CA ALA A 53 -0.02 6.73 -13.76
C ALA A 53 -0.36 5.39 -13.10
N GLU A 54 -1.41 4.74 -13.61
CA GLU A 54 -1.74 3.39 -13.18
C GLU A 54 -0.57 2.46 -13.49
N VAL A 55 -0.01 1.81 -12.46
CA VAL A 55 1.12 0.89 -12.63
C VAL A 55 0.65 -0.29 -13.48
N PRO A 56 1.35 -0.64 -14.58
CA PRO A 56 0.99 -1.79 -15.38
C PRO A 56 1.19 -3.07 -14.56
N THR A 57 0.11 -3.71 -14.18
CA THR A 57 0.10 -5.00 -13.52
C THR A 57 -0.31 -6.07 -14.50
N ARG A 58 -0.23 -7.34 -14.09
CA ARG A 58 -0.70 -8.46 -14.92
C ARG A 58 -2.18 -8.31 -15.33
N VAL A 59 -3.02 -7.69 -14.47
CA VAL A 59 -4.48 -7.58 -14.67
C VAL A 59 -4.89 -6.32 -15.43
N THR A 60 -4.06 -5.28 -15.47
CA THR A 60 -4.40 -4.02 -16.16
C THR A 60 -4.03 -4.02 -17.64
N ARG A 61 -3.29 -5.04 -18.13
CA ARG A 61 -2.97 -5.20 -19.56
C ARG A 61 -4.22 -5.45 -20.40
N ALA A 62 -4.25 -4.92 -21.62
CA ALA A 62 -5.36 -5.08 -22.56
C ALA A 62 -5.75 -6.55 -22.77
N SER A 63 -4.78 -7.47 -22.87
CA SER A 63 -5.03 -8.91 -23.01
C SER A 63 -5.67 -9.58 -21.78
N ALA A 64 -5.63 -8.94 -20.61
CA ALA A 64 -6.30 -9.42 -19.40
C ALA A 64 -7.77 -9.00 -19.35
N ARG A 65 -8.18 -8.02 -20.15
CA ARG A 65 -9.59 -7.67 -20.37
C ARG A 65 -10.20 -8.75 -21.26
N ARG A 66 -10.52 -9.90 -20.68
CA ARG A 66 -11.32 -10.95 -21.33
C ARG A 66 -12.78 -10.49 -21.41
N SER A 67 -13.03 -9.44 -22.18
CA SER A 67 -14.39 -9.08 -22.62
C SER A 67 -14.88 -10.00 -23.75
N GLU A 68 -14.00 -10.83 -24.31
CA GLU A 68 -14.32 -11.77 -25.40
C GLU A 68 -14.89 -13.10 -24.89
N THR A 69 -14.76 -13.42 -23.60
CA THR A 69 -15.44 -14.59 -23.03
C THR A 69 -16.90 -14.22 -22.80
N ALA A 70 -17.80 -14.79 -23.61
CA ALA A 70 -19.23 -14.61 -23.45
C ALA A 70 -19.64 -14.97 -22.01
N ALA A 71 -20.34 -14.06 -21.34
CA ALA A 71 -20.85 -14.31 -20.00
C ALA A 71 -21.96 -15.37 -20.06
N GLU A 72 -21.75 -16.49 -19.39
CA GLU A 72 -22.75 -17.54 -19.23
C GLU A 72 -23.37 -17.44 -17.83
N VAL A 73 -24.68 -17.65 -17.74
CA VAL A 73 -25.41 -17.63 -16.47
C VAL A 73 -25.00 -18.86 -15.65
N VAL A 74 -24.42 -18.64 -14.47
CA VAL A 74 -24.07 -19.71 -13.53
C VAL A 74 -25.14 -19.87 -12.46
N ASN A 75 -25.47 -21.11 -12.12
CA ASN A 75 -26.31 -21.43 -10.96
C ASN A 75 -25.45 -21.51 -9.70
N LEU A 76 -25.69 -20.60 -8.77
CA LEU A 76 -25.02 -20.56 -7.47
C LEU A 76 -25.64 -21.63 -6.55
N ILE A 77 -24.85 -22.65 -6.20
CA ILE A 77 -25.28 -23.67 -5.23
C ILE A 77 -24.98 -23.14 -3.83
N ASP A 78 -26.02 -23.11 -2.98
CA ASP A 78 -25.88 -22.76 -1.57
C ASP A 78 -25.33 -23.96 -0.77
N PRO A 79 -24.11 -23.86 -0.19
CA PRO A 79 -23.52 -24.94 0.59
C PRO A 79 -24.28 -25.25 1.89
N SER A 80 -25.17 -24.38 2.38
CA SER A 80 -25.99 -24.69 3.57
C SER A 80 -27.16 -25.63 3.27
N ARG A 81 -27.53 -25.81 1.99
CA ARG A 81 -28.62 -26.71 1.57
C ARG A 81 -28.19 -28.19 1.51
N ALA A 82 -26.89 -28.46 1.45
CA ALA A 82 -26.36 -29.82 1.43
C ALA A 82 -26.25 -30.47 2.82
N SER A 83 -26.36 -29.71 3.91
CA SER A 83 -26.21 -30.21 5.29
C SER A 83 -27.52 -30.39 6.06
N SER A 84 -28.69 -30.17 5.45
CA SER A 84 -30.00 -30.25 6.11
C SER A 84 -30.91 -31.38 5.59
N GLY A 85 -30.35 -32.56 5.31
CA GLY A 85 -31.12 -33.78 5.02
C GLY A 85 -31.01 -34.79 6.16
N GLY A 86 -31.93 -34.71 7.11
CA GLY A 86 -32.22 -35.71 8.15
C GLY A 86 -33.74 -35.83 8.37
N GLU A 87 -34.21 -37.07 8.60
CA GLU A 87 -35.61 -37.58 8.69
C GLU A 87 -36.39 -37.60 7.37
N ASP A 88 -37.00 -38.70 6.89
CA ASP A 88 -37.55 -39.94 7.52
C ASP A 88 -37.04 -41.22 6.82
#